data_AF-S0J439-F1
#
_entry.id   AF-S0J439-F1
#
_cell.length_a   1.000
_cell.length_b   1.000
_cell.length_c   1.000
_cell.angle_alpha   90.00
_cell.angle_beta   90.00
_cell.angle_gamma   90.00
#
_symmetry.space_group_name_H-M   'P 1'
#
loop_
_entity.id
_entity.type
_entity.pdbx_description
1 polymer ?
#
loop_
_entity_poly.entity_id
_entity_poly.type
_entity_poly.pdbx_seq_one_letter_code
_entity_poly.pdbx_strand_id
1 'polypeptide(L)'
;MRLREKLAILCAKSISMLIRGLTRKDGSTIPGYAAGLIDPNILPSMAKKVRCGIIAVMGTNGKTTTTGILCHVLRSEGKKVLTNRTGANMLNGVISAFVLAADRKGELDIDYACIEVDEFASVQILPLLQPGCVLLTNIFRDQIDRYGEIDTICDRIRTALSEVSEEVLIVNGDDFLSWTLAGKCGRRLVTYGINEKMFDHSSNPKIRESTFCHFCGEKLEYDFFHYGQLGIYRCPGCGWKRPLPDYTAEEVRFEKGRYRFRIGGIPIQSQASGPYNVYNTLSAYAGLKALGAPVHGFRRAVETFDYGNSREGSFQINGAQVILYLAKNPVGFQQKISMMLKDRKPKDIIIQINDGSQDGKDIFILF
;
A
#
# COMPACT_ATOMS: atom_id res chain seq x y z
N MET A 1 15.58 -29.83 4.14
CA MET A 1 16.08 -28.52 3.66
C MET A 1 17.24 -28.74 2.69
N ARG A 2 17.29 -28.01 1.56
CA ARG A 2 18.36 -28.15 0.57
C ARG A 2 19.63 -27.42 1.06
N LEU A 3 20.82 -27.94 0.78
CA LEU A 3 22.09 -27.32 1.19
C LEU A 3 22.24 -25.88 0.66
N ARG A 4 21.73 -25.63 -0.56
CA ARG A 4 21.70 -24.30 -1.19
C ARG A 4 20.91 -23.27 -0.38
N GLU A 5 19.75 -23.65 0.15
CA GLU A 5 18.91 -22.79 0.97
C GLU A 5 19.65 -22.31 2.23
N LYS A 6 20.34 -23.22 2.93
CA LYS A 6 21.16 -22.87 4.11
C LYS A 6 22.28 -21.90 3.76
N LEU A 7 22.98 -22.18 2.66
CA LEU A 7 24.07 -21.33 2.18
C LEU A 7 23.57 -19.93 1.83
N ALA A 8 22.45 -19.83 1.12
CA ALA A 8 21.82 -18.56 0.76
C ALA A 8 21.49 -17.72 2.02
N ILE A 9 20.89 -18.34 3.04
CA ILE A 9 20.53 -17.68 4.30
C ILE A 9 21.77 -17.21 5.07
N LEU A 10 22.79 -18.08 5.19
CA LEU A 10 24.04 -17.74 5.89
C LEU A 10 24.77 -16.59 5.18
N CYS A 11 24.89 -16.66 3.85
CA CYS A 11 25.50 -15.58 3.05
C CYS A 11 24.75 -14.26 3.21
N ALA A 12 23.42 -14.27 3.10
CA ALA A 12 22.60 -13.07 3.25
C ALA A 12 22.75 -12.42 4.63
N LYS A 13 22.75 -13.22 5.70
CA LYS A 13 22.95 -12.74 7.08
C LYS A 13 24.34 -12.17 7.29
N SER A 14 25.39 -12.81 6.77
CA SER A 14 26.77 -12.32 6.84
C SER A 14 26.93 -10.99 6.09
N ILE A 15 26.36 -10.87 4.89
CA ILE A 15 26.34 -9.62 4.12
C ILE A 15 25.63 -8.52 4.90
N SER A 16 24.45 -8.79 5.46
CA SER A 16 23.71 -7.80 6.26
C SER A 16 24.51 -7.35 7.49
N MET A 17 25.18 -8.26 8.18
CA MET A 17 26.04 -7.94 9.32
C MET A 17 27.22 -7.03 8.92
N LEU A 18 27.87 -7.34 7.79
CA LEU A 18 28.99 -6.56 7.28
C LEU A 18 28.56 -5.15 6.85
N ILE A 19 27.44 -5.01 6.13
CA ILE A 19 26.90 -3.71 5.72
C ILE A 19 26.53 -2.86 6.94
N ARG A 20 25.89 -3.46 7.95
CA ARG A 20 25.56 -2.77 9.20
C ARG A 20 26.80 -2.28 9.93
N GLY A 21 27.85 -3.12 9.99
CA GLY A 21 29.13 -2.76 10.61
C GLY A 21 29.84 -1.61 9.91
N LEU A 22 29.84 -1.59 8.58
CA LEU A 22 30.60 -0.60 7.79
C LEU A 22 29.84 0.72 7.59
N THR A 23 28.52 0.66 7.38
CA THR A 23 27.75 1.83 6.91
C THR A 23 26.74 2.35 7.95
N ARG A 24 26.54 1.62 9.05
CA ARG A 24 25.41 1.80 9.98
C ARG A 24 24.02 1.79 9.29
N LYS A 25 23.94 1.26 8.07
CA LYS A 25 22.71 1.06 7.29
C LYS A 25 22.47 -0.44 7.12
N ASP A 26 21.21 -0.84 6.93
CA ASP A 26 20.87 -2.27 6.82
C ASP A 26 21.06 -2.88 5.43
N GLY A 27 21.25 -2.06 4.38
CA GLY A 27 21.38 -2.54 2.99
C GLY A 27 20.19 -3.40 2.54
N SER A 28 18.96 -2.87 2.55
CA SER A 28 17.71 -3.65 2.55
C SER A 28 17.47 -4.60 1.36
N THR A 29 18.21 -4.48 0.26
CA THR A 29 18.04 -5.30 -0.96
C THR A 29 19.22 -6.22 -1.27
N ILE A 30 20.43 -5.90 -0.79
CA ILE A 30 21.66 -6.64 -1.15
C ILE A 30 21.65 -8.09 -0.61
N PRO A 31 21.24 -8.35 0.65
CA PRO A 31 21.13 -9.72 1.17
C PRO A 31 20.23 -10.60 0.31
N GLY A 32 19.08 -10.08 -0.13
CA GLY A 32 18.13 -10.82 -0.95
C GLY A 32 18.61 -11.05 -2.37
N TYR A 33 19.33 -10.09 -2.97
CA TYR A 33 19.99 -10.29 -4.25
C TYR A 33 20.99 -11.46 -4.19
N ALA A 34 21.89 -11.46 -3.19
CA ALA A 34 22.86 -12.54 -3.01
C ALA A 34 22.18 -13.89 -2.73
N ALA A 35 21.14 -13.91 -1.89
CA ALA A 35 20.37 -15.13 -1.62
C ALA A 35 19.72 -15.68 -2.89
N GLY A 36 19.10 -14.83 -3.72
CA GLY A 36 18.45 -15.23 -4.96
C GLY A 36 19.43 -15.76 -6.01
N LEU A 37 20.67 -15.26 -6.04
CA LEU A 37 21.73 -15.82 -6.89
C LEU A 37 22.14 -17.23 -6.46
N ILE A 38 22.19 -17.51 -5.16
CA ILE A 38 22.59 -18.81 -4.61
C ILE A 38 21.46 -19.83 -4.72
N ASP A 39 20.24 -19.42 -4.41
CA ASP A 39 19.04 -20.25 -4.51
C ASP A 39 17.86 -19.46 -5.12
N PRO A 40 17.62 -19.61 -6.44
CA PRO A 40 16.49 -18.96 -7.10
C PRO A 40 15.11 -19.36 -6.55
N ASN A 41 15.02 -20.49 -5.83
CA ASN A 41 13.78 -20.97 -5.22
C ASN A 41 13.65 -20.61 -3.74
N ILE A 42 14.51 -19.71 -3.22
CA ILE A 42 14.52 -19.35 -1.80
C ILE A 42 13.19 -18.74 -1.35
N LEU A 43 12.60 -17.84 -2.15
CA LEU A 43 11.35 -17.17 -1.79
C LEU A 43 10.16 -18.15 -1.71
N PRO A 44 9.90 -19.00 -2.73
CA PRO A 44 8.87 -20.03 -2.61
C PRO A 44 9.08 -20.98 -1.43
N SER A 45 10.33 -21.36 -1.13
CA SER A 45 10.63 -22.24 0.01
C SER A 45 10.31 -21.56 1.34
N MET A 46 10.69 -20.29 1.51
CA MET A 46 10.45 -19.53 2.73
C MET A 46 8.98 -19.13 2.91
N ALA A 47 8.30 -18.73 1.83
CA ALA A 47 6.89 -18.33 1.86
C ALA A 47 6.00 -19.46 2.40
N LYS A 48 6.26 -20.71 2.00
CA LYS A 48 5.56 -21.90 2.50
C LYS A 48 5.74 -22.17 4.00
N LYS A 49 6.71 -21.54 4.66
CA LYS A 49 6.94 -21.68 6.10
C LYS A 49 6.13 -20.70 6.95
N VAL A 50 5.43 -19.73 6.33
CA VAL A 50 4.52 -18.83 7.05
C VAL A 50 3.28 -19.60 7.49
N ARG A 51 2.96 -19.58 8.79
CA ARG A 51 1.97 -20.51 9.38
C ARG A 51 0.51 -20.22 9.05
N CYS A 52 0.11 -18.94 9.07
CA CYS A 52 -1.30 -18.55 8.97
C CYS A 52 -1.65 -17.94 7.62
N GLY A 53 -0.77 -17.11 7.05
CA GLY A 53 -0.99 -16.59 5.70
C GLY A 53 -0.18 -15.36 5.34
N ILE A 54 -0.23 -15.02 4.05
CA ILE A 54 0.50 -13.89 3.47
C ILE A 54 -0.51 -12.95 2.81
N ILE A 55 -0.39 -11.65 3.12
CA ILE A 55 -1.09 -10.57 2.44
C ILE A 55 -0.09 -9.73 1.65
N ALA A 56 -0.25 -9.68 0.33
CA ALA A 56 0.50 -8.78 -0.54
C ALA A 56 -0.27 -7.47 -0.70
N VAL A 57 0.37 -6.34 -0.41
CA VAL A 57 -0.22 -5.00 -0.48
C VAL A 57 0.38 -4.25 -1.66
N MET A 58 -0.49 -3.83 -2.57
CA MET A 58 -0.18 -3.19 -3.85
C MET A 58 -1.01 -1.92 -4.06
N GLY A 59 -0.68 -1.13 -5.08
CA GLY A 59 -1.40 0.06 -5.51
C GLY A 59 -0.57 1.34 -5.35
N THR A 60 -0.83 2.35 -6.16
CA THR A 60 0.06 3.51 -6.32
C THR A 60 0.34 4.21 -4.99
N ASN A 61 -0.69 4.47 -4.19
CA ASN A 61 -0.60 5.19 -2.93
C ASN A 61 -1.13 4.38 -1.74
N GLY A 62 -0.51 4.53 -0.57
CA GLY A 62 -1.02 3.97 0.70
C GLY A 62 -0.53 2.57 1.04
N LYS A 63 0.34 1.96 0.22
CA LYS A 63 0.91 0.61 0.50
C LYS A 63 1.60 0.54 1.86
N THR A 64 2.60 1.39 2.09
CA THR A 64 3.39 1.40 3.32
C THR A 64 2.52 1.59 4.57
N THR A 65 1.58 2.54 4.53
CA THR A 65 0.67 2.81 5.65
C THR A 65 -0.26 1.63 5.90
N THR A 66 -0.87 1.08 4.85
CA THR A 66 -1.75 -0.10 4.95
C THR A 66 -1.00 -1.31 5.51
N THR A 67 0.19 -1.62 4.98
CA THR A 67 1.07 -2.68 5.49
C THR A 67 1.45 -2.44 6.95
N GLY A 68 1.74 -1.19 7.32
CA GLY A 68 2.01 -0.80 8.70
C GLY A 68 0.83 -1.08 9.65
N ILE A 69 -0.39 -0.69 9.26
CA ILE A 69 -1.61 -0.94 10.03
C ILE A 69 -1.83 -2.45 10.19
N LEU A 70 -1.74 -3.22 9.10
CA LEU A 70 -1.86 -4.68 9.13
C LEU A 70 -0.88 -5.31 10.13
N CYS A 71 0.40 -4.92 10.06
CA CYS A 71 1.43 -5.40 10.97
C CYS A 71 1.15 -5.03 12.42
N HIS A 72 0.75 -3.78 12.67
CA HIS A 72 0.51 -3.26 14.01
C HIS A 72 -0.67 -3.95 14.68
N VAL A 73 -1.77 -4.13 13.94
CA VAL A 73 -2.94 -4.87 14.43
C VAL A 73 -2.56 -6.32 14.75
N LEU A 74 -1.97 -7.05 13.80
CA LEU A 74 -1.59 -8.45 14.01
C LEU A 74 -0.61 -8.63 15.19
N ARG A 75 0.36 -7.72 15.35
CA ARG A 75 1.28 -7.74 16.50
C ARG A 75 0.55 -7.45 17.82
N SER A 76 -0.43 -6.55 17.82
CA SER A 76 -1.26 -6.26 19.00
C SER A 76 -2.11 -7.46 19.43
N GLU A 77 -2.44 -8.35 18.48
CA GLU A 77 -3.09 -9.65 18.69
C GLU A 77 -2.10 -10.75 19.10
N GLY A 78 -0.85 -10.40 19.43
CA GLY A 78 0.19 -11.33 19.86
C GLY A 78 0.80 -12.17 18.73
N LYS A 79 0.61 -11.81 17.46
CA LYS A 79 1.14 -12.56 16.32
C LYS A 79 2.56 -12.14 15.95
N LYS A 80 3.35 -13.10 15.47
CA LYS A 80 4.67 -12.87 14.87
C LYS A 80 4.49 -12.50 13.40
N VAL A 81 4.82 -11.27 13.05
CA VAL A 81 4.54 -10.71 11.72
C VAL A 81 5.82 -10.29 11.00
N LEU A 82 5.99 -10.85 9.80
CA LEU A 82 7.03 -10.47 8.86
C LEU A 82 6.54 -9.35 7.93
N THR A 83 7.39 -8.38 7.67
CA THR A 83 7.19 -7.35 6.65
C THR A 83 8.53 -6.99 6.03
N ASN A 84 8.53 -6.64 4.75
CA ASN A 84 9.69 -6.01 4.13
C ASN A 84 9.86 -4.57 4.66
N ARG A 85 11.10 -4.06 4.57
CA ARG A 85 11.43 -2.69 4.97
C ARG A 85 10.76 -1.70 4.03
N THR A 86 10.34 -0.55 4.54
CA THR A 86 9.81 0.56 3.73
C THR A 86 10.68 0.87 2.52
N GLY A 87 10.11 0.77 1.31
CA GLY A 87 10.82 0.98 0.05
C GLY A 87 11.61 -0.21 -0.49
N ALA A 88 11.63 -1.34 0.20
CA ALA A 88 12.21 -2.59 -0.28
C ALA A 88 11.11 -3.50 -0.87
N ASN A 89 10.28 -2.93 -1.74
CA ASN A 89 9.07 -3.53 -2.33
C ASN A 89 9.31 -4.25 -3.68
N MET A 90 10.57 -4.28 -4.12
CA MET A 90 11.06 -5.08 -5.25
C MET A 90 11.48 -6.49 -4.80
N LEU A 91 11.66 -7.42 -5.75
CA LEU A 91 11.94 -8.83 -5.49
C LEU A 91 13.06 -9.06 -4.48
N ASN A 92 14.21 -8.40 -4.66
CA ASN A 92 15.35 -8.54 -3.74
C ASN A 92 15.05 -8.05 -2.33
N GLY A 93 14.20 -7.02 -2.19
CA GLY A 93 13.77 -6.52 -0.88
C GLY A 93 12.83 -7.48 -0.16
N VAL A 94 11.93 -8.13 -0.92
CA VAL A 94 11.07 -9.21 -0.40
C VAL A 94 11.92 -10.41 0.02
N ILE A 95 12.84 -10.89 -0.82
CA ILE A 95 13.74 -12.00 -0.48
C ILE A 95 14.54 -11.67 0.79
N SER A 96 15.13 -10.46 0.89
CA SER A 96 15.85 -10.01 2.08
C SER A 96 15.01 -10.15 3.35
N ALA A 97 13.73 -9.78 3.31
CA ALA A 97 12.85 -9.85 4.48
C ALA A 97 12.72 -11.28 5.00
N PHE A 98 12.50 -12.25 4.10
CA PHE A 98 12.36 -13.67 4.45
C PHE A 98 13.68 -14.28 4.97
N VAL A 99 14.79 -14.11 4.23
CA VAL A 99 16.06 -14.77 4.59
C VAL A 99 16.68 -14.20 5.86
N LEU A 100 16.46 -12.92 6.15
CA LEU A 100 16.96 -12.30 7.38
C LEU A 100 16.11 -12.66 8.60
N ALA A 101 14.81 -12.95 8.41
CA ALA A 101 13.91 -13.41 9.47
C ALA A 101 14.10 -14.89 9.83
N ALA A 102 14.53 -15.73 8.88
CA ALA A 102 14.81 -17.13 9.14
C ALA A 102 15.94 -17.31 10.17
N ASP A 103 15.95 -18.42 10.93
CA ASP A 103 17.07 -18.75 11.82
C ASP A 103 18.29 -19.30 11.03
N ARG A 104 19.38 -19.68 11.73
CA ARG A 104 20.56 -20.27 11.07
C ARG A 104 20.30 -21.66 10.48
N LYS A 105 19.26 -22.34 10.96
CA LYS A 105 18.83 -23.64 10.41
C LYS A 105 17.95 -23.45 9.18
N GLY A 106 17.44 -22.24 8.95
CA GLY A 106 16.54 -21.83 7.87
C GLY A 106 15.07 -21.95 8.21
N GLU A 107 14.73 -22.10 9.50
CA GLU A 107 13.36 -22.16 9.99
C GLU A 107 12.78 -20.75 10.17
N LEU A 108 11.48 -20.60 9.94
CA LEU A 108 10.77 -19.33 10.02
C LEU A 108 9.64 -19.42 11.04
N ASP A 109 9.80 -18.75 12.18
CA ASP A 109 8.80 -18.69 13.24
C ASP A 109 7.93 -17.43 13.08
N ILE A 110 7.10 -17.45 12.02
CA ILE A 110 6.25 -16.33 11.61
C ILE A 110 4.82 -16.83 11.40
N ASP A 111 3.86 -16.11 11.99
CA ASP A 111 2.42 -16.39 11.83
C ASP A 111 1.91 -15.80 10.52
N TYR A 112 2.17 -14.52 10.29
CA TYR A 112 1.68 -13.78 9.13
C TYR A 112 2.80 -13.03 8.44
N ALA A 113 2.70 -12.87 7.12
CA ALA A 113 3.55 -11.94 6.38
C ALA A 113 2.69 -10.87 5.69
N CYS A 114 2.98 -9.60 5.95
CA CYS A 114 2.38 -8.46 5.26
C CYS A 114 3.46 -7.85 4.37
N ILE A 115 3.35 -8.01 3.06
CA ILE A 115 4.42 -7.68 2.13
C ILE A 115 3.97 -6.53 1.23
N GLU A 116 4.67 -5.41 1.30
CA GLU A 116 4.54 -4.34 0.30
C GLU A 116 5.16 -4.80 -1.02
N VAL A 117 4.38 -4.75 -2.10
CA VAL A 117 4.80 -5.18 -3.44
C VAL A 117 4.61 -4.02 -4.41
N ASP A 118 5.67 -3.71 -5.16
CA ASP A 118 5.62 -2.77 -6.28
C ASP A 118 4.84 -3.37 -7.45
N GLU A 119 4.05 -2.54 -8.14
CA GLU A 119 3.15 -2.94 -9.22
C GLU A 119 3.91 -3.60 -10.38
N PHE A 120 5.13 -3.16 -10.67
CA PHE A 120 5.95 -3.69 -11.76
C PHE A 120 6.66 -4.97 -11.37
N ALA A 121 7.11 -5.04 -10.11
CA ALA A 121 7.73 -6.23 -9.58
C ALA A 121 6.72 -7.36 -9.28
N SER A 122 5.42 -7.05 -9.24
CA SER A 122 4.36 -8.01 -8.93
C SER A 122 4.39 -9.26 -9.82
N VAL A 123 4.65 -9.11 -11.12
CA VAL A 123 4.74 -10.22 -12.09
C VAL A 123 5.87 -11.20 -11.76
N GLN A 124 6.89 -10.77 -11.01
CA GLN A 124 7.97 -11.64 -10.55
C GLN A 124 7.74 -12.13 -9.11
N ILE A 125 7.09 -11.33 -8.26
CA ILE A 125 6.96 -11.59 -6.83
C ILE A 125 5.76 -12.48 -6.53
N LEU A 126 4.57 -12.15 -7.03
CA LEU A 126 3.34 -12.86 -6.67
C LEU A 126 3.38 -14.36 -7.03
N PRO A 127 3.90 -14.78 -8.20
CA PRO A 127 3.98 -16.20 -8.55
C PRO A 127 4.88 -16.98 -7.59
N LEU A 128 5.93 -16.35 -7.06
CA LEU A 128 6.88 -16.95 -6.11
C LEU A 128 6.35 -16.92 -4.67
N LEU A 129 5.59 -15.89 -4.32
CA LEU A 129 5.08 -15.65 -2.97
C LEU A 129 3.79 -16.44 -2.68
N GLN A 130 2.95 -16.65 -3.70
CA GLN A 130 1.61 -17.28 -3.61
C GLN A 130 0.82 -16.79 -2.38
N PRO A 131 0.50 -15.48 -2.30
CA PRO A 131 -0.20 -14.93 -1.13
C PRO A 131 -1.66 -15.40 -1.10
N GLY A 132 -2.19 -15.64 0.10
CA GLY A 132 -3.62 -15.97 0.28
C GLY A 132 -4.54 -14.77 0.08
N CYS A 133 -4.00 -13.55 0.16
CA CYS A 133 -4.71 -12.31 -0.13
C CYS A 133 -3.83 -11.33 -0.91
N VAL A 134 -4.38 -10.70 -1.94
CA VAL A 134 -3.78 -9.55 -2.61
C VAL A 134 -4.68 -8.34 -2.39
N LEU A 135 -4.14 -7.31 -1.74
CA LEU A 135 -4.85 -6.07 -1.43
C LEU A 135 -4.35 -4.96 -2.35
N LEU A 136 -5.25 -4.45 -3.19
CA LEU A 136 -5.02 -3.30 -4.04
C LEU A 136 -5.62 -2.04 -3.41
N THR A 137 -4.76 -1.08 -3.10
CA THR A 137 -5.14 0.17 -2.42
C THR A 137 -5.83 1.17 -3.36
N ASN A 138 -5.21 1.45 -4.50
CA ASN A 138 -5.70 2.30 -5.58
C ASN A 138 -4.74 2.21 -6.77
N ILE A 139 -5.17 2.63 -7.95
CA ILE A 139 -4.34 2.79 -9.13
C ILE A 139 -4.46 4.26 -9.58
N PHE A 140 -3.47 5.06 -9.25
CA PHE A 140 -3.32 6.42 -9.79
C PHE A 140 -2.18 6.45 -10.81
N ARG A 141 -2.18 7.46 -11.68
CA ARG A 141 -1.05 7.74 -12.55
C ARG A 141 0.15 8.05 -11.67
N ASP A 142 1.26 7.37 -11.94
CA ASP A 142 2.54 7.62 -11.31
C ASP A 142 3.52 8.17 -12.34
N GLN A 143 4.81 8.23 -12.01
CA GLN A 143 5.90 8.64 -12.89
C GLN A 143 5.80 8.01 -14.30
N ILE A 144 5.40 8.82 -15.29
CA ILE A 144 5.09 8.42 -16.66
C ILE A 144 6.31 7.75 -17.34
N ASP A 145 7.51 8.29 -17.07
CA ASP A 145 8.78 7.85 -17.64
C ASP A 145 9.24 6.48 -17.10
N ARG A 146 8.75 6.07 -15.93
CA ARG A 146 9.19 4.87 -15.24
C ARG A 146 8.25 3.68 -15.44
N TYR A 147 6.97 3.96 -15.59
CA TYR A 147 5.90 2.97 -15.49
C TYR A 147 5.00 2.92 -16.75
N GLY A 148 5.12 3.87 -17.67
CA GLY A 148 4.24 3.95 -18.84
C GLY A 148 2.81 4.38 -18.46
N GLU A 149 1.88 4.22 -19.40
CA GLU A 149 0.47 4.58 -19.18
C GLU A 149 -0.22 3.65 -18.17
N ILE A 150 -1.28 4.14 -17.53
CA ILE A 150 -2.09 3.43 -16.51
C ILE A 150 -2.45 2.00 -16.97
N ASP A 151 -2.74 1.83 -18.26
CA ASP A 151 -3.08 0.53 -18.84
C ASP A 151 -1.96 -0.51 -18.70
N THR A 152 -0.70 -0.08 -18.81
CA THR A 152 0.47 -0.95 -18.63
C THR A 152 0.57 -1.46 -17.19
N ILE A 153 0.28 -0.59 -16.21
CA ILE A 153 0.24 -0.97 -14.79
C ILE A 153 -0.87 -2.00 -14.56
N CYS A 154 -2.07 -1.71 -15.08
CA CYS A 154 -3.21 -2.62 -14.98
C CYS A 154 -2.92 -3.99 -15.60
N ASP A 155 -2.30 -4.04 -16.78
CA ASP A 155 -1.96 -5.30 -17.44
C ASP A 155 -0.90 -6.10 -16.70
N ARG A 156 0.10 -5.43 -16.09
CA ARG A 156 1.10 -6.11 -15.25
C ARG A 156 0.47 -6.70 -14.02
N ILE A 157 -0.36 -5.95 -13.31
CA ILE A 157 -1.09 -6.45 -12.14
C ILE A 157 -1.98 -7.63 -12.56
N ARG A 158 -2.73 -7.52 -13.66
CA ARG A 158 -3.58 -8.61 -14.17
C ARG A 158 -2.77 -9.86 -14.49
N THR A 159 -1.62 -9.71 -15.15
CA THR A 159 -0.71 -10.82 -15.47
C THR A 159 -0.18 -11.48 -14.21
N ALA A 160 0.31 -10.68 -13.25
CA ALA A 160 0.82 -11.16 -11.97
C ALA A 160 -0.25 -11.94 -11.21
N LEU A 161 -1.47 -11.38 -11.14
CA LEU A 161 -2.60 -12.03 -10.52
C LEU A 161 -2.91 -13.35 -11.23
N SER A 162 -2.93 -13.43 -12.56
CA SER A 162 -3.24 -14.68 -13.30
C SER A 162 -2.36 -15.89 -12.95
N GLU A 163 -1.17 -15.67 -12.38
CA GLU A 163 -0.23 -16.71 -11.97
C GLU A 163 -0.33 -17.09 -10.48
N VAL A 164 -1.27 -16.49 -9.74
CA VAL A 164 -1.60 -16.86 -8.37
C VAL A 164 -2.85 -17.74 -8.37
N SER A 165 -2.74 -18.85 -7.64
CA SER A 165 -3.69 -19.97 -7.72
C SER A 165 -4.87 -19.86 -6.74
N GLU A 166 -4.65 -19.35 -5.54
CA GLU A 166 -5.64 -19.32 -4.46
C GLU A 166 -5.57 -18.01 -3.65
N GLU A 167 -5.87 -16.87 -4.28
CA GLU A 167 -5.98 -15.58 -3.57
C GLU A 167 -7.39 -15.01 -3.47
N VAL A 168 -7.66 -14.32 -2.36
CA VAL A 168 -8.73 -13.33 -2.27
C VAL A 168 -8.19 -11.99 -2.74
N LEU A 169 -8.82 -11.40 -3.75
CA LEU A 169 -8.47 -10.07 -4.24
C LEU A 169 -9.32 -9.02 -3.50
N ILE A 170 -8.66 -8.16 -2.73
CA ILE A 170 -9.29 -7.06 -1.97
C ILE A 170 -9.06 -5.76 -2.73
N VAL A 171 -10.13 -5.05 -3.09
CA VAL A 171 -10.05 -3.86 -3.97
C VAL A 171 -10.88 -2.70 -3.46
N ASN A 172 -10.39 -1.49 -3.72
CA ASN A 172 -11.13 -0.27 -3.47
C ASN A 172 -12.23 -0.12 -4.53
N GLY A 173 -13.49 -0.32 -4.13
CA GLY A 173 -14.65 -0.14 -5.01
C GLY A 173 -14.84 1.31 -5.45
N ASP A 174 -14.36 2.28 -4.66
CA ASP A 174 -14.44 3.69 -5.01
C ASP A 174 -13.46 4.07 -6.12
N ASP A 175 -12.45 3.24 -6.39
CA ASP A 175 -11.50 3.42 -7.48
C ASP A 175 -11.97 2.68 -8.73
N PHE A 176 -12.41 3.45 -9.73
CA PHE A 176 -12.86 2.92 -11.03
C PHE A 176 -11.86 1.96 -11.68
N LEU A 177 -10.55 2.27 -11.60
CA LEU A 177 -9.51 1.46 -12.24
C LEU A 177 -9.27 0.16 -11.49
N SER A 178 -9.13 0.22 -10.16
CA SER A 178 -9.02 -0.98 -9.32
C SER A 178 -10.21 -1.92 -9.52
N TRP A 179 -11.44 -1.37 -9.54
CA TRP A 179 -12.65 -2.16 -9.75
C TRP A 179 -12.71 -2.78 -11.16
N THR A 180 -12.36 -2.00 -12.18
CA THR A 180 -12.33 -2.47 -13.58
C THR A 180 -11.33 -3.60 -13.77
N LEU A 181 -10.17 -3.51 -13.13
CA LEU A 181 -9.17 -4.58 -13.12
C LEU A 181 -9.70 -5.83 -12.43
N ALA A 182 -10.29 -5.67 -11.25
CA ALA A 182 -10.79 -6.77 -10.42
C ALA A 182 -11.91 -7.56 -11.10
N GLY A 183 -12.84 -6.85 -11.76
CA GLY A 183 -13.97 -7.45 -12.48
C GLY A 183 -13.55 -8.39 -13.61
N LYS A 184 -12.30 -8.28 -14.11
CA LYS A 184 -11.75 -9.14 -15.16
C LYS A 184 -10.99 -10.37 -14.62
N CYS A 185 -10.75 -10.47 -13.31
CA CYS A 185 -9.90 -11.52 -12.74
C CYS A 185 -10.64 -12.84 -12.45
N GLY A 186 -11.98 -12.87 -12.38
CA GLY A 186 -12.74 -14.11 -12.15
C GLY A 186 -12.51 -14.79 -10.79
N ARG A 187 -12.02 -14.04 -9.79
CA ARG A 187 -11.61 -14.54 -8.47
C ARG A 187 -12.64 -14.22 -7.37
N ARG A 188 -12.41 -14.79 -6.18
CA ARG A 188 -13.09 -14.30 -4.97
C ARG A 188 -12.67 -12.87 -4.69
N LEU A 189 -13.65 -11.98 -4.73
CA LEU A 189 -13.47 -10.54 -4.54
C LEU A 189 -13.97 -10.13 -3.16
N VAL A 190 -13.23 -9.22 -2.53
CA VAL A 190 -13.68 -8.44 -1.37
C VAL A 190 -13.51 -6.97 -1.73
N THR A 191 -14.59 -6.22 -1.58
CA THR A 191 -14.63 -4.81 -1.94
C THR A 191 -14.72 -3.95 -0.68
N TYR A 192 -14.06 -2.80 -0.72
CA TYR A 192 -14.21 -1.78 0.32
C TYR A 192 -14.41 -0.40 -0.31
N GLY A 193 -15.09 0.49 0.40
CA GLY A 193 -15.39 1.83 -0.10
C GLY A 193 -16.21 2.65 0.88
N ILE A 194 -16.37 3.94 0.63
CA ILE A 194 -17.02 4.87 1.57
C ILE A 194 -18.30 5.42 0.93
N ASN A 195 -19.43 5.20 1.60
CA ASN A 195 -20.77 5.50 1.05
C ASN A 195 -21.26 6.93 1.38
N GLU A 196 -20.45 7.76 2.02
CA GLU A 196 -20.77 9.15 2.36
C GLU A 196 -19.62 10.09 1.99
N LYS A 197 -19.93 11.39 1.86
CA LYS A 197 -18.91 12.42 1.66
C LYS A 197 -18.10 12.63 2.94
N MET A 198 -16.78 12.47 2.85
CA MET A 198 -15.88 12.76 3.98
C MET A 198 -15.60 14.26 4.20
N PHE A 199 -15.74 15.09 3.17
CA PHE A 199 -15.48 16.54 3.23
C PHE A 199 -16.19 17.28 2.08
N ASP A 200 -16.61 18.52 2.32
CA ASP A 200 -17.37 19.33 1.37
C ASP A 200 -16.54 19.93 0.23
N HIS A 201 -15.22 20.02 0.41
CA HIS A 201 -14.33 20.48 -0.64
C HIS A 201 -14.20 19.40 -1.71
N SER A 202 -15.05 19.49 -2.72
CA SER A 202 -14.79 18.90 -4.03
C SER A 202 -13.37 19.27 -4.44
N SER A 203 -12.45 18.32 -4.41
CA SER A 203 -11.11 18.50 -4.97
C SER A 203 -11.29 19.06 -6.38
N ASN A 204 -10.53 20.09 -6.74
CA ASN A 204 -10.73 20.84 -7.98
C ASN A 204 -11.00 19.89 -9.17
N PRO A 205 -12.18 19.94 -9.84
CA PRO A 205 -12.58 18.98 -10.88
C PRO A 205 -11.60 18.86 -12.05
N LYS A 206 -10.66 19.81 -12.15
CA LYS A 206 -9.64 19.91 -13.22
C LYS A 206 -8.49 18.91 -13.08
N ILE A 207 -8.28 18.28 -11.92
CA ILE A 207 -7.20 17.29 -11.72
C ILE A 207 -7.83 15.91 -11.50
N ARG A 208 -8.51 15.40 -12.53
CA ARG A 208 -9.07 14.04 -12.53
C ARG A 208 -8.30 13.20 -13.53
N GLU A 209 -7.70 12.11 -13.06
CA GLU A 209 -6.87 11.25 -13.90
C GLU A 209 -7.73 10.26 -14.72
N SER A 210 -8.79 9.69 -14.13
CA SER A 210 -9.72 8.78 -14.83
C SER A 210 -11.15 9.33 -14.84
N THR A 211 -11.51 10.00 -15.93
CA THR A 211 -12.85 10.60 -16.12
C THR A 211 -13.72 9.87 -17.12
N PHE A 212 -13.16 8.93 -17.88
CA PHE A 212 -13.83 8.21 -18.95
C PHE A 212 -13.90 6.72 -18.63
N CYS A 213 -14.99 6.09 -19.06
CA CYS A 213 -15.20 4.68 -18.89
C CYS A 213 -14.24 3.88 -19.77
N HIS A 214 -13.45 2.98 -19.17
CA HIS A 214 -12.53 2.11 -19.89
C HIS A 214 -13.23 1.06 -20.80
N PHE A 215 -14.55 0.89 -20.69
CA PHE A 215 -15.31 -0.06 -21.52
C PHE A 215 -15.90 0.57 -22.79
N CYS A 216 -16.46 1.78 -22.69
CA CYS A 216 -17.17 2.41 -23.83
C CYS A 216 -16.70 3.84 -24.14
N GLY A 217 -15.70 4.36 -23.43
CA GLY A 217 -15.17 5.71 -23.63
C GLY A 217 -16.06 6.85 -23.12
N GLU A 218 -17.28 6.55 -22.67
CA GLU A 218 -18.23 7.56 -22.18
C GLU A 218 -17.76 8.20 -20.87
N LYS A 219 -18.03 9.48 -20.68
CA LYS A 219 -17.62 10.20 -19.46
C LYS A 219 -18.37 9.65 -18.24
N LEU A 220 -17.64 9.38 -17.16
CA LEU A 220 -18.21 8.91 -15.90
C LEU A 220 -18.95 10.03 -15.18
N GLU A 221 -20.15 9.71 -14.70
CA GLU A 221 -20.92 10.53 -13.77
C GLU A 221 -20.58 10.12 -12.34
N TYR A 222 -20.56 11.10 -11.43
CA TYR A 222 -20.26 10.88 -10.01
C TYR A 222 -21.33 11.53 -9.15
N ASP A 223 -21.88 10.79 -8.19
CA ASP A 223 -22.73 11.36 -7.13
C ASP A 223 -21.87 12.26 -6.23
N PHE A 224 -20.68 11.76 -5.90
CA PHE A 224 -19.60 12.52 -5.28
C PHE A 224 -18.26 11.82 -5.47
N PHE A 225 -17.19 12.56 -5.20
CA PHE A 225 -15.83 12.05 -5.18
C PHE A 225 -15.08 12.65 -3.98
N HIS A 226 -14.07 11.92 -3.50
CA HIS A 226 -13.21 12.33 -2.42
C HIS A 226 -11.95 12.99 -2.96
N TYR A 227 -11.13 12.23 -3.70
CA TYR A 227 -9.91 12.73 -4.32
C TYR A 227 -9.46 11.83 -5.47
N GLY A 228 -8.74 12.40 -6.44
CA GLY A 228 -8.44 11.71 -7.69
C GLY A 228 -9.73 11.22 -8.35
N GLN A 229 -9.79 9.92 -8.69
CA GLN A 229 -11.02 9.26 -9.16
C GLN A 229 -11.85 8.55 -8.07
N LEU A 230 -11.48 8.64 -6.78
CA LEU A 230 -12.20 7.90 -5.74
C LEU A 230 -13.58 8.50 -5.48
N GLY A 231 -14.65 7.72 -5.70
CA GLY A 231 -16.00 8.17 -5.42
C GLY A 231 -17.09 7.19 -5.82
N ILE A 232 -18.34 7.65 -5.77
CA ILE A 232 -19.48 6.91 -6.27
C ILE A 232 -19.71 7.31 -7.72
N TYR A 233 -19.33 6.43 -8.64
CA TYR A 233 -19.40 6.64 -10.08
C TYR A 233 -20.37 5.70 -10.79
N ARG A 234 -20.84 6.16 -11.94
CA ARG A 234 -21.61 5.39 -12.92
C ARG A 234 -21.25 5.83 -14.34
N CYS A 235 -21.15 4.88 -15.25
CA CYS A 235 -21.09 5.13 -16.68
C CYS A 235 -22.51 5.18 -17.26
N PRO A 236 -22.93 6.30 -17.89
CA PRO A 236 -24.24 6.39 -18.52
C PRO A 236 -24.33 5.58 -19.83
N GLY A 237 -23.19 5.34 -20.50
CA GLY A 237 -23.12 4.59 -21.76
C GLY A 237 -23.32 3.09 -21.59
N CYS A 238 -22.41 2.42 -20.87
CA CYS A 238 -22.46 0.95 -20.71
C CYS A 238 -23.07 0.47 -19.38
N GLY A 239 -23.42 1.39 -18.48
CA GLY A 239 -24.00 1.06 -17.17
C GLY A 239 -23.01 0.55 -16.13
N TRP A 240 -21.71 0.43 -16.46
CA TRP A 240 -20.68 0.06 -15.48
C TRP A 240 -20.66 1.06 -14.32
N LYS A 241 -20.71 0.57 -13.10
CA LYS A 241 -20.86 1.40 -11.90
C LYS A 241 -20.03 0.88 -10.75
N ARG A 242 -19.85 1.75 -9.76
CA ARG A 242 -19.25 1.38 -8.48
C ARG A 242 -19.99 0.18 -7.87
N PRO A 243 -19.27 -0.85 -7.35
CA PRO A 243 -19.91 -1.95 -6.64
C PRO A 243 -20.45 -1.50 -5.28
N LEU A 244 -21.36 -2.29 -4.70
CA LEU A 244 -21.68 -2.17 -3.28
C LEU A 244 -20.50 -2.75 -2.48
N PRO A 245 -19.87 -1.98 -1.57
CA PRO A 245 -18.71 -2.46 -0.85
C PRO A 245 -19.10 -3.47 0.22
N ASP A 246 -18.32 -4.55 0.37
CA ASP A 246 -18.46 -5.51 1.47
C ASP A 246 -18.12 -4.86 2.82
N TYR A 247 -17.15 -3.93 2.82
CA TYR A 247 -16.75 -3.17 4.00
C TYR A 247 -16.78 -1.67 3.73
N THR A 248 -17.43 -0.92 4.61
CA THR A 248 -17.50 0.53 4.52
C THR A 248 -17.07 1.23 5.79
N ALA A 249 -16.59 2.47 5.64
CA ALA A 249 -16.40 3.39 6.74
C ALA A 249 -17.64 4.31 6.83
N GLU A 250 -18.19 4.42 8.02
CA GLU A 250 -19.43 5.15 8.31
C GLU A 250 -19.18 6.23 9.37
N GLU A 251 -20.06 7.22 9.43
CA GLU A 251 -19.99 8.33 10.38
C GLU A 251 -18.62 9.04 10.35
N VAL A 252 -18.05 9.21 9.16
CA VAL A 252 -16.75 9.85 8.97
C VAL A 252 -16.86 11.33 9.30
N ARG A 253 -16.12 11.78 10.32
CA ARG A 253 -16.09 13.17 10.81
C ARG A 253 -14.66 13.61 11.05
N PHE A 254 -14.36 14.87 10.76
CA PHE A 254 -13.07 15.49 11.06
C PHE A 254 -13.22 16.43 12.25
N GLU A 255 -12.67 16.06 13.40
CA GLU A 255 -12.82 16.80 14.66
C GLU A 255 -11.48 16.93 15.37
N LYS A 256 -11.18 18.13 15.86
CA LYS A 256 -9.94 18.41 16.62
C LYS A 256 -8.65 17.94 15.91
N GLY A 257 -8.62 18.07 14.58
CA GLY A 257 -7.46 17.69 13.76
C GLY A 257 -7.35 16.20 13.43
N ARG A 258 -8.35 15.38 13.77
CA ARG A 258 -8.34 13.92 13.61
C ARG A 258 -9.62 13.41 12.96
N TYR A 259 -9.54 12.29 12.26
CA TYR A 259 -10.71 11.60 11.74
C TYR A 259 -11.29 10.61 12.76
N ARG A 260 -12.61 10.66 12.91
CA ARG A 260 -13.45 9.68 13.62
C ARG A 260 -14.35 9.00 12.62
N PHE A 261 -14.51 7.69 12.72
CA PHE A 261 -15.34 6.88 11.83
C PHE A 261 -15.62 5.51 12.45
N ARG A 262 -16.56 4.76 11.87
CA ARG A 262 -16.89 3.38 12.24
C ARG A 262 -16.57 2.44 11.09
N ILE A 263 -16.00 1.27 11.41
CA ILE A 263 -15.82 0.18 10.43
C ILE A 263 -16.35 -1.11 11.04
N GLY A 264 -17.32 -1.75 10.39
CA GLY A 264 -17.93 -2.98 10.91
C GLY A 264 -18.53 -2.82 12.32
N GLY A 265 -19.08 -1.64 12.61
CA GLY A 265 -19.60 -1.28 13.94
C GLY A 265 -18.54 -0.91 14.99
N ILE A 266 -17.25 -0.93 14.66
CA ILE A 266 -16.16 -0.57 15.56
C ILE A 266 -15.88 0.94 15.45
N PRO A 267 -16.12 1.76 16.50
CA PRO A 267 -15.77 3.17 16.48
C PRO A 267 -14.25 3.35 16.59
N ILE A 268 -13.69 4.20 15.74
CA ILE A 268 -12.26 4.45 15.61
C ILE A 268 -12.01 5.95 15.67
N GLN A 269 -11.03 6.35 16.47
CA GLN A 269 -10.44 7.69 16.40
C GLN A 269 -9.01 7.59 15.87
N SER A 270 -8.83 7.87 14.58
CA SER A 270 -7.50 7.82 13.97
C SER A 270 -6.59 8.93 14.51
N GLN A 271 -5.30 8.64 14.65
CA GLN A 271 -4.27 9.66 14.91
C GLN A 271 -3.94 10.47 13.64
N ALA A 272 -4.39 10.02 12.47
CA ALA A 272 -4.15 10.71 11.22
C ALA A 272 -5.05 11.93 11.00
N SER A 273 -4.47 12.96 10.41
CA SER A 273 -5.15 14.18 9.97
C SER A 273 -5.53 14.18 8.47
N GLY A 274 -5.01 13.22 7.71
CA GLY A 274 -5.24 13.09 6.26
C GLY A 274 -6.44 12.18 5.93
N PRO A 275 -7.37 12.59 5.03
CA PRO A 275 -8.56 11.79 4.69
C PRO A 275 -8.24 10.43 4.06
N TYR A 276 -7.16 10.34 3.28
CA TYR A 276 -6.70 9.09 2.67
C TYR A 276 -6.37 7.99 3.69
N ASN A 277 -6.11 8.34 4.96
CA ASN A 277 -5.88 7.35 6.00
C ASN A 277 -7.15 6.63 6.46
N VAL A 278 -8.33 7.19 6.19
CA VAL A 278 -9.61 6.46 6.37
C VAL A 278 -9.64 5.28 5.39
N TYR A 279 -9.28 5.50 4.12
CA TYR A 279 -9.13 4.41 3.14
C TYR A 279 -8.05 3.40 3.53
N ASN A 280 -6.87 3.85 3.98
CA ASN A 280 -5.80 2.93 4.40
C ASN A 280 -6.21 2.07 5.61
N THR A 281 -6.98 2.63 6.54
CA THR A 281 -7.50 1.88 7.70
C THR A 281 -8.58 0.89 7.26
N LEU A 282 -9.48 1.31 6.39
CA LEU A 282 -10.55 0.48 5.85
C LEU A 282 -10.01 -0.68 5.02
N SER A 283 -9.01 -0.44 4.17
CA SER A 283 -8.36 -1.47 3.37
C SER A 283 -7.66 -2.50 4.27
N ALA A 284 -6.94 -2.06 5.31
CA ALA A 284 -6.32 -2.95 6.28
C ALA A 284 -7.36 -3.81 7.01
N TYR A 285 -8.48 -3.22 7.44
CA TYR A 285 -9.58 -3.98 8.04
C TYR A 285 -10.13 -5.05 7.09
N ALA A 286 -10.45 -4.65 5.84
CA ALA A 286 -10.95 -5.57 4.83
C ALA A 286 -9.95 -6.72 4.55
N GLY A 287 -8.66 -6.41 4.49
CA GLY A 287 -7.60 -7.40 4.32
C GLY A 287 -7.50 -8.41 5.48
N LEU A 288 -7.56 -7.94 6.72
CA LEU A 288 -7.56 -8.84 7.89
C LEU A 288 -8.78 -9.74 7.91
N LYS A 289 -9.96 -9.18 7.61
CA LYS A 289 -11.21 -9.94 7.54
C LYS A 289 -11.19 -10.98 6.42
N ALA A 290 -10.68 -10.62 5.23
CA ALA A 290 -10.55 -11.53 4.09
C ALA A 290 -9.59 -12.69 4.38
N LEU A 291 -8.49 -12.42 5.07
CA LEU A 291 -7.51 -13.43 5.50
C LEU A 291 -8.00 -14.31 6.67
N GLY A 292 -9.12 -13.96 7.31
CA GLY A 292 -9.59 -14.62 8.53
C GLY A 292 -8.70 -14.35 9.75
N ALA A 293 -7.95 -13.24 9.74
CA ALA A 293 -7.08 -12.84 10.83
C ALA A 293 -7.87 -12.25 12.01
N PRO A 294 -7.34 -12.33 13.25
CA PRO A 294 -7.98 -11.72 14.41
C PRO A 294 -8.03 -10.19 14.31
N VAL A 295 -9.16 -9.62 14.75
CA VAL A 295 -9.43 -8.17 14.75
C VAL A 295 -10.05 -7.68 16.06
N HIS A 296 -9.91 -8.44 17.14
CA HIS A 296 -10.51 -8.13 18.45
C HIS A 296 -9.96 -6.82 19.04
N GLY A 297 -8.66 -6.58 18.90
CA GLY A 297 -7.93 -5.39 19.32
C GLY A 297 -7.86 -4.29 18.26
N PHE A 298 -8.58 -4.41 17.13
CA PHE A 298 -8.46 -3.52 15.98
C PHE A 298 -8.58 -2.04 16.35
N ARG A 299 -9.59 -1.66 17.15
CA ARG A 299 -9.79 -0.29 17.63
C ARG A 299 -8.54 0.25 18.32
N ARG A 300 -8.09 -0.45 19.37
CA ARG A 300 -6.96 -0.02 20.20
C ARG A 300 -5.68 0.08 19.38
N ALA A 301 -5.47 -0.90 18.50
CA ALA A 301 -4.33 -0.91 17.60
C ALA A 301 -4.33 0.33 16.69
N VAL A 302 -5.44 0.62 16.00
CA VAL A 302 -5.53 1.75 15.07
C VAL A 302 -5.44 3.10 15.81
N GLU A 303 -6.06 3.23 16.98
CA GLU A 303 -6.00 4.44 17.81
C GLU A 303 -4.59 4.71 18.37
N THR A 304 -3.72 3.70 18.42
CA THR A 304 -2.31 3.81 18.87
C THR A 304 -1.30 3.71 17.72
N PHE A 305 -1.76 3.49 16.49
CA PHE A 305 -0.91 3.39 15.33
C PHE A 305 -0.31 4.76 15.01
N ASP A 306 1.02 4.81 14.92
CA ASP A 306 1.73 5.99 14.44
C ASP A 306 1.69 6.02 12.92
N TYR A 307 0.98 7.00 12.37
CA TYR A 307 0.90 7.24 10.93
C TYR A 307 2.15 7.96 10.40
N GLY A 308 3.09 8.33 11.28
CA GLY A 308 4.41 8.83 10.94
C GLY A 308 5.16 7.81 10.09
N ASN A 309 5.27 8.07 8.80
CA ASN A 309 6.16 7.32 7.93
C ASN A 309 7.59 7.72 8.25
N SER A 310 8.59 6.84 8.11
CA SER A 310 10.01 7.23 8.22
C SER A 310 10.47 8.20 7.12
N ARG A 311 9.55 8.61 6.22
CA ARG A 311 9.76 9.50 5.08
C ARG A 311 9.09 10.87 5.24
N GLU A 312 8.29 11.04 6.29
CA GLU A 312 7.56 12.27 6.59
C GLU A 312 7.67 12.53 8.10
N GLY A 313 7.56 13.77 8.55
CA GLY A 313 7.69 14.00 9.99
C GLY A 313 7.59 15.46 10.40
N SER A 314 7.36 15.67 11.69
CA SER A 314 7.47 16.99 12.31
C SER A 314 8.78 17.05 13.10
N PHE A 315 9.56 18.09 12.83
CA PHE A 315 10.86 18.35 13.44
C PHE A 315 10.82 19.69 14.15
N GLN A 316 11.63 19.82 15.21
CA GLN A 316 11.95 21.09 15.82
C GLN A 316 13.38 21.45 15.42
N ILE A 317 13.54 22.51 14.63
CA ILE A 317 14.85 22.97 14.14
C ILE A 317 14.99 24.44 14.53
N ASN A 318 15.94 24.74 15.42
CA ASN A 318 16.21 26.10 15.91
C ASN A 318 14.95 26.84 16.42
N GLY A 319 14.03 26.12 17.08
CA GLY A 319 12.77 26.67 17.61
C GLY A 319 11.63 26.80 16.59
N ALA A 320 11.87 26.47 15.31
CA ALA A 320 10.83 26.39 14.29
C ALA A 320 10.27 24.97 14.17
N GLN A 321 8.94 24.86 14.08
CA GLN A 321 8.28 23.61 13.72
C GLN A 321 8.36 23.41 12.21
N VAL A 322 9.13 22.41 11.78
CA VAL A 322 9.27 22.02 10.37
C VAL A 322 8.46 20.76 10.14
N ILE A 323 7.63 20.74 9.10
CA ILE A 323 6.86 19.56 8.71
C ILE A 323 7.30 19.13 7.32
N LEU A 324 7.86 17.92 7.23
CA LEU A 324 8.28 17.31 5.98
C LEU A 324 7.16 16.43 5.42
N TYR A 325 6.73 16.75 4.21
CA TYR A 325 5.82 15.91 3.43
C TYR A 325 6.55 15.35 2.20
N LEU A 326 6.21 14.12 1.84
CA LEU A 326 6.65 13.46 0.63
C LEU A 326 5.46 13.32 -0.32
N ALA A 327 5.62 13.78 -1.54
CA ALA A 327 4.70 13.55 -2.64
C ALA A 327 5.49 13.06 -3.85
N LYS A 328 4.98 12.03 -4.54
CA LYS A 328 5.63 11.42 -5.71
C LYS A 328 4.81 11.53 -6.99
N ASN A 329 3.54 11.89 -6.87
CA ASN A 329 2.58 12.01 -7.96
C ASN A 329 1.61 13.18 -7.68
N PRO A 330 0.87 13.64 -8.70
CA PRO A 330 0.00 14.82 -8.59
C PRO A 330 -1.06 14.67 -7.50
N VAL A 331 -1.70 13.49 -7.41
CA VAL A 331 -2.74 13.21 -6.41
C VAL A 331 -2.16 13.32 -5.00
N GLY A 332 -1.00 12.70 -4.75
CA GLY A 332 -0.30 12.79 -3.47
C GLY A 332 0.05 14.23 -3.11
N PHE A 333 0.59 15.00 -4.06
CA PHE A 333 0.92 16.41 -3.87
C PHE A 333 -0.32 17.24 -3.53
N GLN A 334 -1.41 17.08 -4.27
CA GLN A 334 -2.68 17.75 -4.02
C GLN A 334 -3.24 17.44 -2.62
N GLN A 335 -3.13 16.19 -2.16
CA GLN A 335 -3.54 15.84 -0.80
C GLN A 335 -2.74 16.60 0.26
N LYS A 336 -1.42 16.72 0.10
CA LYS A 336 -0.56 17.45 1.04
C LYS A 336 -0.85 18.95 1.03
N ILE A 337 -1.04 19.56 -0.14
CA ILE A 337 -1.46 20.96 -0.25
C ILE A 337 -2.81 21.18 0.42
N SER A 338 -3.79 20.31 0.17
CA SER A 338 -5.13 20.40 0.79
C SER A 338 -5.06 20.30 2.32
N MET A 339 -4.17 19.48 2.87
CA MET A 339 -3.92 19.42 4.31
C MET A 339 -3.27 20.70 4.83
N MET A 340 -2.27 21.23 4.13
CA MET A 340 -1.56 22.45 4.50
C MET A 340 -2.48 23.68 4.51
N LEU A 341 -3.42 23.77 3.56
CA LEU A 341 -4.40 24.87 3.46
C LEU A 341 -5.40 24.88 4.63
N LYS A 342 -5.58 23.77 5.36
CA LYS A 342 -6.43 23.74 6.56
C LYS A 342 -5.82 24.50 7.74
N ASP A 343 -4.49 24.53 7.84
CA ASP A 343 -3.80 25.35 8.83
C ASP A 343 -3.74 26.79 8.31
N ARG A 344 -4.32 27.74 9.04
CA ARG A 344 -4.34 29.15 8.65
C ARG A 344 -3.14 29.96 9.16
N LYS A 345 -2.25 29.35 9.95
CA LYS A 345 -1.05 30.05 10.44
C LYS A 345 -0.13 30.43 9.27
N PRO A 346 0.53 31.59 9.32
CA PRO A 346 1.63 31.91 8.41
C PRO A 346 2.66 30.78 8.43
N LYS A 347 3.16 30.41 7.25
CA LYS A 347 4.11 29.32 7.10
C LYS A 347 4.96 29.53 5.85
N ASP A 348 6.23 29.21 5.96
CA ASP A 348 7.15 29.16 4.83
C ASP A 348 7.01 27.81 4.11
N ILE A 349 6.98 27.82 2.79
CA ILE A 349 6.81 26.63 1.96
C ILE A 349 8.09 26.40 1.18
N ILE A 350 8.70 25.23 1.37
CA ILE A 350 9.86 24.77 0.60
C ILE A 350 9.43 23.56 -0.21
N ILE A 351 9.55 23.65 -1.53
CA ILE A 351 9.28 22.55 -2.46
C ILE A 351 10.62 22.11 -3.03
N GLN A 352 11.00 20.86 -2.78
CA GLN A 352 12.19 20.24 -3.36
C GLN A 352 11.77 19.18 -4.38
N ILE A 353 12.26 19.33 -5.61
CA ILE A 353 12.01 18.41 -6.74
C ILE A 353 13.36 17.86 -7.18
N ASN A 354 13.46 16.53 -7.27
CA ASN A 354 14.63 15.83 -7.80
C ASN A 354 14.21 15.09 -9.08
N ASP A 355 15.18 14.81 -9.95
CA ASP A 355 15.00 14.09 -11.24
C ASP A 355 15.82 12.77 -11.29
N GLY A 356 16.10 12.20 -10.13
CA GLY A 356 16.89 10.98 -9.98
C GLY A 356 16.15 9.73 -10.49
N SER A 357 16.87 8.62 -10.68
CA SER A 357 16.29 7.35 -11.17
C SER A 357 15.18 6.76 -10.27
N GLN A 358 15.10 7.18 -9.01
CA GLN A 358 14.01 6.81 -8.09
C GLN A 358 12.87 7.82 -8.02
N ASP A 359 13.08 9.02 -8.55
CA ASP A 359 12.17 10.17 -8.51
C ASP A 359 11.52 10.46 -9.88
N GLY A 360 12.02 9.84 -10.95
CA GLY A 360 11.57 10.06 -12.32
C GLY A 360 12.37 11.20 -12.95
N LYS A 361 12.83 11.01 -14.18
CA LYS A 361 13.57 12.04 -14.93
C LYS A 361 12.64 13.10 -15.52
N ASP A 362 11.36 12.77 -15.68
CA ASP A 362 10.36 13.70 -16.16
C ASP A 362 9.68 14.43 -15.00
N ILE A 363 10.10 15.68 -14.78
CA ILE A 363 9.56 16.56 -13.73
C ILE A 363 8.31 17.32 -14.16
N PHE A 364 7.86 17.20 -15.43
CA PHE A 364 6.66 17.90 -15.91
C PHE A 364 5.38 17.43 -15.21
N ILE A 365 5.42 16.26 -14.54
CA ILE A 365 4.29 15.72 -13.77
C ILE A 365 3.80 16.64 -12.64
N LEU A 366 4.60 17.64 -12.23
CA LEU A 366 4.25 18.59 -11.16
C LEU A 366 3.63 19.91 -11.66
N PHE A 367 3.64 20.16 -12.97
CA PHE A 367 3.11 21.36 -13.63
C PHE A 367 1.84 21.03 -14.39
#